data_AF-A0A9R0SYV3-F1
#
_entry.id   AF-A0A9R0SYV3-F1
#
_cell.length_a   1.000
_cell.length_b   1.000
_cell.length_c   1.000
_cell.angle_alpha   90.00
_cell.angle_beta   90.00
_cell.angle_gamma   90.00
#
_symmetry.space_group_name_H-M   'P 1'
#
loop_
_entity.id
_entity.type
_entity.pdbx_description
1 polymer ?
#
loop_
_entity_poly.entity_id
_entity_poly.type
_entity_poly.pdbx_seq_one_letter_code
_entity_poly.pdbx_strand_id
1 'polypeptide(L)'
;MDENGTPDYSGGGSDMDLLMLSGFDDLDSFPELGAGPSFSDGILPSFSVSPVQQVTHISPSPPSVDAEEQGDVSITDGSDCSVSLASNEVMNVSAPTVPKTVYGGVTLMERMLRALAMLKEASTAGPVLVQVWIPVRNGDHQVLTTSDQPFLLDERLTGYREVSRQFTFSATEGPGLFPGLPGRVFISGMPEWTSNVMYYNTSEFLRVDYAIRNEVRGSLAMPVFNSSGGSCCAVLEVVMTQEKDNFCSEMDNLSNALQSVHLSTVRARTHPQSLTRNQQSVLTEILDVLRAVCHTHMLPLALAWIPVCPNSSLNVSAEYGDQAIKFGLRNKDVLCVQESACYINDMRMHDFLRACAEHPLEKGQGVAGNAILSNHPFFSSDVREYDMHDYPLAHHARKFGLHAAVAIRLRSTYTGNDDYVLEFFLPLTCKVREEQQLLLDDISMTMQRVCSSLRTVSDAELKENTTTMRSEIRCSSSDVSISSCNQIDVSSEVKKYAKVLFSFSTFISLLSLLSVF
;
A
#
# COMPACT_ATOMS: atom_id res chain seq x y z
N MET A 1 23.39 10.74 46.91
CA MET A 1 23.94 9.81 45.91
C MET A 1 25.13 9.19 46.59
N ASP A 2 24.96 7.96 47.03
CA ASP A 2 25.76 7.36 48.10
C ASP A 2 26.48 6.15 47.51
N GLU A 3 27.60 5.71 48.11
CA GLU A 3 28.66 4.94 47.43
C GLU A 3 28.31 3.52 46.90
N ASN A 4 27.04 3.14 46.80
CA ASN A 4 26.59 1.90 46.15
C ASN A 4 25.40 2.07 45.18
N GLY A 5 25.24 3.26 44.58
CA GLY A 5 24.68 3.42 43.23
C GLY A 5 23.24 2.99 42.97
N THR A 6 22.40 2.85 44.00
CA THR A 6 20.98 2.46 43.89
C THR A 6 20.09 3.63 44.31
N PRO A 7 19.04 4.01 43.55
CA PRO A 7 18.16 5.11 43.93
C PRO A 7 17.15 4.69 45.01
N ASP A 8 17.07 5.48 46.08
CA ASP A 8 16.05 5.36 47.13
C ASP A 8 14.79 6.16 46.76
N TYR A 9 13.61 5.60 47.03
CA TYR A 9 12.30 6.18 46.74
C TYR A 9 11.31 5.88 47.86
N SER A 10 11.42 6.64 48.97
CA SER A 10 10.51 6.55 50.11
C SER A 10 9.74 7.85 50.37
N GLY A 11 8.44 7.83 50.03
CA GLY A 11 7.42 8.74 50.60
C GLY A 11 7.25 10.12 49.94
N GLY A 12 6.02 10.42 49.48
CA GLY A 12 5.66 11.75 48.97
C GLY A 12 4.45 11.73 48.03
N GLY A 13 3.29 11.24 48.50
CA GLY A 13 2.07 11.21 47.69
C GLY A 13 1.37 12.56 47.57
N SER A 14 0.84 12.88 46.39
CA SER A 14 -0.14 13.94 46.17
C SER A 14 -1.32 13.38 45.36
N ASP A 15 -2.47 13.30 46.01
CA ASP A 15 -3.74 12.76 45.52
C ASP A 15 -4.29 13.57 44.32
N MET A 16 -4.33 12.98 43.12
CA MET A 16 -4.84 13.61 41.87
C MET A 16 -5.09 12.61 40.70
N ASP A 17 -5.34 11.32 40.96
CA ASP A 17 -5.51 10.29 39.91
C ASP A 17 -6.81 9.47 40.10
N LEU A 18 -7.97 10.08 39.86
CA LEU A 18 -9.28 9.38 39.91
C LEU A 18 -10.40 9.97 39.02
N LEU A 19 -10.09 10.71 37.95
CA LEU A 19 -11.11 11.42 37.14
C LEU A 19 -10.89 11.35 35.61
N MET A 20 -10.93 10.14 35.01
CA MET A 20 -11.12 9.98 33.55
C MET A 20 -11.97 8.76 33.11
N LEU A 21 -12.56 7.98 34.03
CA LEU A 21 -13.35 6.77 33.71
C LEU A 21 -14.68 6.65 34.49
N SER A 22 -15.39 7.78 34.67
CA SER A 22 -16.70 7.82 35.33
C SER A 22 -17.72 8.61 34.50
N GLY A 23 -18.13 8.03 33.36
CA GLY A 23 -18.96 8.72 32.36
C GLY A 23 -19.77 7.81 31.43
N PHE A 24 -20.00 6.55 31.81
CA PHE A 24 -20.74 5.55 31.01
C PHE A 24 -21.64 4.66 31.91
N ASP A 25 -22.39 5.27 32.83
CA ASP A 25 -23.37 4.61 33.71
C ASP A 25 -24.67 5.46 33.81
N ASP A 26 -25.18 5.98 32.68
CA ASP A 26 -26.42 6.78 32.67
C ASP A 26 -27.11 6.78 31.29
N LEU A 27 -27.61 5.61 30.84
CA LEU A 27 -28.41 5.51 29.61
C LEU A 27 -29.49 4.38 29.61
N ASP A 28 -29.84 3.85 30.78
CA ASP A 28 -30.99 2.93 30.94
C ASP A 28 -32.26 3.72 31.33
N SER A 29 -33.07 4.13 30.34
CA SER A 29 -34.39 4.73 30.59
C SER A 29 -35.35 4.78 29.39
N PHE A 30 -36.48 4.08 29.54
CA PHE A 30 -37.73 4.10 28.75
C PHE A 30 -37.74 3.49 27.33
N PRO A 31 -38.86 2.88 26.91
CA PRO A 31 -39.64 1.85 27.64
C PRO A 31 -40.06 0.65 26.75
N GLU A 32 -40.44 -0.47 27.38
CA GLU A 32 -40.97 -1.65 26.67
C GLU A 32 -42.31 -1.40 25.97
N LEU A 33 -42.47 -1.90 24.72
CA LEU A 33 -43.78 -2.16 24.11
C LEU A 33 -43.75 -3.33 23.11
N GLY A 34 -44.60 -4.34 23.35
CA GLY A 34 -45.14 -5.24 22.32
C GLY A 34 -44.30 -6.47 21.94
N ALA A 35 -44.76 -7.67 22.35
CA ALA A 35 -44.10 -8.93 22.03
C ALA A 35 -44.85 -9.78 20.98
N GLY A 36 -44.08 -10.35 20.04
CA GLY A 36 -44.41 -11.59 19.30
C GLY A 36 -45.06 -11.44 17.91
N PRO A 37 -45.21 -12.55 17.16
CA PRO A 37 -44.77 -13.92 17.46
C PRO A 37 -43.59 -14.41 16.59
N SER A 38 -43.01 -15.55 16.97
CA SER A 38 -41.93 -16.26 16.25
C SER A 38 -42.41 -17.08 15.05
N PHE A 39 -41.57 -17.22 14.03
CA PHE A 39 -41.55 -18.39 13.13
C PHE A 39 -40.11 -18.85 12.84
N SER A 40 -39.96 -20.10 12.38
CA SER A 40 -38.75 -20.92 12.56
C SER A 40 -38.01 -21.29 11.26
N ASP A 41 -36.72 -21.61 11.42
CA ASP A 41 -35.85 -22.45 10.59
C ASP A 41 -35.69 -22.16 9.08
N GLY A 42 -34.42 -22.01 8.68
CA GLY A 42 -34.02 -21.79 7.28
C GLY A 42 -32.53 -22.07 7.04
N ILE A 43 -32.11 -23.32 7.17
CA ILE A 43 -30.74 -23.74 6.82
C ILE A 43 -30.53 -23.59 5.30
N LEU A 44 -29.45 -22.92 4.89
CA LEU A 44 -28.95 -22.95 3.52
C LEU A 44 -27.45 -23.29 3.47
N PRO A 45 -26.95 -23.96 2.42
CA PRO A 45 -25.70 -24.72 2.50
C PRO A 45 -24.50 -23.99 1.89
N SER A 46 -23.31 -24.40 2.32
CA SER A 46 -22.04 -24.11 1.65
C SER A 46 -21.97 -24.76 0.27
N PHE A 47 -21.68 -23.98 -0.78
CA PHE A 47 -21.36 -24.51 -2.11
C PHE A 47 -19.86 -24.47 -2.37
N SER A 48 -19.22 -25.64 -2.28
CA SER A 48 -17.90 -25.89 -2.87
C SER A 48 -18.09 -26.42 -4.30
N VAL A 49 -17.36 -25.90 -5.28
CA VAL A 49 -17.37 -26.41 -6.66
C VAL A 49 -15.93 -26.56 -7.17
N SER A 50 -15.67 -27.65 -7.87
CA SER A 50 -14.47 -27.89 -8.67
C SER A 50 -14.85 -28.69 -9.93
N PRO A 51 -14.06 -28.63 -11.02
CA PRO A 51 -14.63 -28.64 -12.36
C PRO A 51 -14.64 -30.01 -13.07
N VAL A 52 -15.57 -30.18 -14.01
CA VAL A 52 -15.58 -31.23 -15.05
C VAL A 52 -16.02 -30.59 -16.41
N GLN A 53 -15.64 -31.21 -17.53
CA GLN A 53 -15.64 -30.63 -18.88
C GLN A 53 -16.79 -31.13 -19.79
N GLN A 54 -16.86 -30.58 -21.02
CA GLN A 54 -17.44 -31.16 -22.26
C GLN A 54 -18.99 -31.22 -22.41
N VAL A 55 -19.59 -31.20 -23.63
CA VAL A 55 -19.29 -30.52 -24.93
C VAL A 55 -20.52 -30.61 -25.89
N THR A 56 -20.71 -29.62 -26.79
CA THR A 56 -21.63 -29.55 -27.99
C THR A 56 -23.12 -30.01 -27.90
N HIS A 57 -24.14 -29.27 -28.39
CA HIS A 57 -24.47 -29.11 -29.81
C HIS A 57 -25.62 -28.08 -30.13
N ILE A 58 -25.36 -27.16 -31.07
CA ILE A 58 -26.18 -26.66 -32.23
C ILE A 58 -27.74 -26.61 -32.17
N SER A 59 -28.29 -25.37 -32.16
CA SER A 59 -29.34 -24.72 -33.04
C SER A 59 -30.67 -25.43 -33.43
N PRO A 60 -31.70 -24.77 -34.05
CA PRO A 60 -31.84 -23.37 -34.53
C PRO A 60 -33.17 -22.61 -34.21
N SER A 61 -33.29 -21.36 -34.69
CA SER A 61 -34.53 -20.54 -34.90
C SER A 61 -35.11 -20.77 -36.34
N PRO A 62 -36.14 -20.08 -36.94
CA PRO A 62 -36.76 -18.72 -36.74
C PRO A 62 -38.33 -18.76 -36.90
N PRO A 63 -39.12 -17.85 -37.58
CA PRO A 63 -38.99 -16.40 -37.97
C PRO A 63 -40.27 -15.48 -37.80
N SER A 64 -40.10 -14.14 -37.91
CA SER A 64 -41.02 -13.10 -38.52
C SER A 64 -42.51 -12.92 -38.04
N VAL A 65 -43.29 -11.84 -38.30
CA VAL A 65 -43.25 -10.63 -39.20
C VAL A 65 -44.09 -9.45 -38.59
N ASP A 66 -43.81 -8.20 -39.02
CA ASP A 66 -44.66 -7.01 -39.42
C ASP A 66 -46.17 -6.86 -39.00
N ALA A 67 -46.85 -5.69 -38.93
CA ALA A 67 -46.53 -4.23 -38.84
C ALA A 67 -47.84 -3.37 -38.66
N GLU A 68 -47.75 -2.07 -38.29
CA GLU A 68 -48.77 -0.96 -38.37
C GLU A 68 -50.11 -1.09 -37.55
N GLU A 69 -50.92 -0.07 -37.17
CA GLU A 69 -50.89 1.41 -37.31
C GLU A 69 -51.68 2.19 -36.19
N GLN A 70 -51.30 3.47 -35.93
CA GLN A 70 -52.00 4.69 -35.41
C GLN A 70 -53.06 4.78 -34.26
N GLY A 71 -52.94 5.88 -33.46
CA GLY A 71 -54.01 6.61 -32.70
C GLY A 71 -53.80 6.78 -31.17
N ASP A 72 -54.06 7.91 -30.48
CA ASP A 72 -54.31 9.32 -30.90
C ASP A 72 -54.08 10.36 -29.74
N VAL A 73 -53.74 11.62 -30.09
CA VAL A 73 -53.90 12.96 -29.42
C VAL A 73 -53.55 13.26 -27.92
N SER A 74 -52.57 14.18 -27.74
CA SER A 74 -52.40 15.24 -26.68
C SER A 74 -52.04 14.82 -25.22
N ILE A 75 -51.48 15.66 -24.32
CA ILE A 75 -51.38 17.15 -24.17
C ILE A 75 -49.92 17.62 -23.89
N THR A 76 -49.66 18.92 -24.10
CA THR A 76 -48.43 19.73 -23.88
C THR A 76 -47.89 19.72 -22.41
N ASP A 77 -46.62 19.98 -22.07
CA ASP A 77 -45.68 21.07 -22.46
C ASP A 77 -46.15 22.47 -21.96
N GLY A 78 -45.35 23.37 -21.38
CA GLY A 78 -43.94 23.30 -20.94
C GLY A 78 -43.42 24.60 -20.28
N SER A 79 -42.20 24.51 -19.73
CA SER A 79 -41.14 25.54 -19.55
C SER A 79 -41.32 26.93 -18.87
N ASP A 80 -40.16 27.39 -18.37
CA ASP A 80 -39.64 28.77 -18.23
C ASP A 80 -39.98 29.74 -17.07
N CYS A 81 -39.01 30.65 -16.84
CA CYS A 81 -38.92 31.63 -15.74
C CYS A 81 -39.06 33.09 -16.24
N SER A 82 -39.14 34.08 -15.32
CA SER A 82 -38.16 35.20 -15.21
C SER A 82 -38.65 36.50 -14.51
N VAL A 83 -37.67 37.33 -14.12
CA VAL A 83 -37.71 38.78 -13.75
C VAL A 83 -38.39 39.16 -12.40
N SER A 84 -38.17 40.41 -11.98
CA SER A 84 -38.09 40.90 -10.58
C SER A 84 -38.52 42.36 -10.39
N LEU A 85 -38.48 42.86 -9.15
CA LEU A 85 -38.75 44.24 -8.65
C LEU A 85 -40.24 44.54 -8.40
N ALA A 86 -40.68 45.23 -7.33
CA ALA A 86 -40.01 45.89 -6.19
C ALA A 86 -40.81 45.58 -4.87
N SER A 87 -40.77 46.25 -3.69
CA SER A 87 -40.37 47.61 -3.24
C SER A 87 -40.02 47.66 -1.74
N ASN A 88 -39.63 48.85 -1.25
CA ASN A 88 -39.44 49.24 0.17
C ASN A 88 -40.76 49.18 1.01
N GLU A 89 -40.81 49.31 2.35
CA GLU A 89 -39.82 49.77 3.35
C GLU A 89 -40.21 49.33 4.79
N VAL A 90 -39.24 49.31 5.73
CA VAL A 90 -39.28 49.82 7.13
C VAL A 90 -38.06 49.27 7.90
N MET A 91 -37.38 50.14 8.66
CA MET A 91 -36.22 49.76 9.50
C MET A 91 -36.64 49.12 10.83
N ASN A 92 -35.82 48.19 11.36
CA ASN A 92 -35.65 48.07 12.80
C ASN A 92 -34.21 47.64 13.18
N VAL A 93 -33.85 47.86 14.44
CA VAL A 93 -32.47 47.95 14.98
C VAL A 93 -31.66 46.65 14.85
N SER A 94 -30.36 46.81 14.57
CA SER A 94 -29.39 45.74 14.44
C SER A 94 -29.00 45.09 15.78
N ALA A 95 -29.13 43.77 15.85
CA ALA A 95 -28.35 42.92 16.74
C ALA A 95 -27.14 42.35 15.96
N PRO A 96 -26.01 42.02 16.62
CA PRO A 96 -24.82 41.54 15.92
C PRO A 96 -25.05 40.13 15.33
N THR A 97 -25.14 40.05 14.00
CA THR A 97 -25.23 38.78 13.27
C THR A 97 -23.95 37.97 13.43
N VAL A 98 -23.96 36.98 14.33
CA VAL A 98 -22.92 35.95 14.39
C VAL A 98 -22.84 35.24 13.02
N PRO A 99 -21.67 35.16 12.36
CA PRO A 99 -21.53 34.48 11.09
C PRO A 99 -21.91 33.00 11.21
N LYS A 100 -22.98 32.58 10.53
CA LYS A 100 -23.41 31.17 10.47
C LYS A 100 -22.55 30.37 9.49
N THR A 101 -21.32 30.07 9.89
CA THR A 101 -20.36 29.25 9.14
C THR A 101 -19.61 28.31 10.08
N VAL A 102 -20.32 27.37 10.72
CA VAL A 102 -19.71 26.39 11.63
C VAL A 102 -20.32 24.99 11.48
N TYR A 103 -19.61 24.08 10.79
CA TYR A 103 -19.66 22.66 11.14
C TYR A 103 -18.82 22.50 12.42
N GLY A 104 -19.49 22.26 13.55
CA GLY A 104 -18.99 22.66 14.87
C GLY A 104 -17.97 21.75 15.55
N GLY A 105 -16.83 22.35 15.94
CA GLY A 105 -16.13 22.07 17.20
C GLY A 105 -15.27 20.80 17.32
N VAL A 106 -15.69 19.67 16.72
CA VAL A 106 -15.09 18.36 16.99
C VAL A 106 -13.62 18.29 16.52
N THR A 107 -12.71 18.17 17.48
CA THR A 107 -11.25 18.10 17.23
C THR A 107 -10.84 16.81 16.50
N LEU A 108 -9.59 16.75 16.02
CA LEU A 108 -9.00 15.49 15.54
C LEU A 108 -9.01 14.40 16.62
N MET A 109 -8.76 14.79 17.88
CA MET A 109 -8.72 13.89 19.04
C MET A 109 -10.10 13.25 19.31
N GLU A 110 -11.17 14.04 19.30
CA GLU A 110 -12.53 13.52 19.47
C GLU A 110 -12.96 12.61 18.31
N ARG A 111 -12.56 12.93 17.06
CA ARG A 111 -12.81 12.04 15.91
C ARG A 111 -12.08 10.71 16.08
N MET A 112 -10.81 10.73 16.49
CA MET A 112 -10.03 9.52 16.79
C MET A 112 -10.65 8.70 17.93
N LEU A 113 -11.06 9.33 19.03
CA LEU A 113 -11.72 8.66 20.15
C LEU A 113 -13.01 7.95 19.72
N ARG A 114 -13.84 8.59 18.89
CA ARG A 114 -15.05 7.97 18.32
C ARG A 114 -14.73 6.80 17.40
N ALA A 115 -13.70 6.90 16.55
CA ALA A 115 -13.27 5.78 15.70
C ALA A 115 -12.74 4.60 16.55
N LEU A 116 -11.98 4.85 17.61
CA LEU A 116 -11.51 3.83 18.55
C LEU A 116 -12.65 3.14 19.32
N ALA A 117 -13.71 3.87 19.68
CA ALA A 117 -14.93 3.29 20.27
C ALA A 117 -15.62 2.33 19.28
N MET A 118 -15.83 2.76 18.02
CA MET A 118 -16.41 1.91 16.97
C MET A 118 -15.55 0.67 16.69
N LEU A 119 -14.21 0.79 16.76
CA LEU A 119 -13.30 -0.34 16.62
C LEU A 119 -13.37 -1.31 17.82
N LYS A 120 -13.59 -0.81 19.04
CA LYS A 120 -13.83 -1.64 20.22
C LYS A 120 -15.11 -2.46 20.09
N GLU A 121 -16.19 -1.84 19.60
CA GLU A 121 -17.49 -2.49 19.38
C GLU A 121 -17.44 -3.52 18.24
N ALA A 122 -16.68 -3.25 17.17
CA ALA A 122 -16.53 -4.15 16.03
C ALA A 122 -15.48 -5.28 16.24
N SER A 123 -14.64 -5.21 17.27
CA SER A 123 -13.53 -6.15 17.45
C SER A 123 -13.96 -7.50 18.02
N THR A 124 -14.14 -8.47 17.14
CA THR A 124 -14.15 -9.90 17.49
C THR A 124 -12.75 -10.52 17.59
N ALA A 125 -11.69 -9.75 17.34
CA ALA A 125 -10.29 -10.16 17.45
C ALA A 125 -9.83 -10.28 18.92
N GLY A 126 -8.66 -10.91 19.10
CA GLY A 126 -8.07 -11.20 20.41
C GLY A 126 -7.40 -10.00 21.12
N PRO A 127 -6.27 -10.18 21.82
CA PRO A 127 -5.60 -9.09 22.52
C PRO A 127 -5.02 -8.08 21.54
N VAL A 128 -5.57 -6.86 21.53
CA VAL A 128 -5.18 -5.78 20.63
C VAL A 128 -4.91 -4.49 21.43
N LEU A 129 -3.84 -3.80 21.05
CA LEU A 129 -3.59 -2.39 21.35
C LEU A 129 -3.73 -1.61 20.04
N VAL A 130 -4.62 -0.62 20.00
CA VAL A 130 -4.66 0.37 18.90
C VAL A 130 -4.24 1.71 19.49
N GLN A 131 -3.13 2.29 19.02
CA GLN A 131 -2.64 3.57 19.54
C GLN A 131 -2.41 4.59 18.43
N VAL A 132 -2.84 5.83 18.68
CA VAL A 132 -2.66 6.94 17.76
C VAL A 132 -1.27 7.56 17.97
N TRP A 133 -0.59 7.84 16.86
CA TRP A 133 0.65 8.60 16.78
C TRP A 133 0.37 9.95 16.11
N ILE A 134 0.57 11.06 16.83
CA ILE A 134 0.30 12.42 16.32
C ILE A 134 1.60 13.22 16.22
N PRO A 135 1.80 13.99 15.12
CA PRO A 135 2.97 14.86 14.96
C PRO A 135 2.92 16.08 15.89
N VAL A 136 3.91 16.21 16.75
CA VAL A 136 4.17 17.38 17.61
C VAL A 136 5.47 18.08 17.20
N ARG A 137 5.61 19.37 17.53
CA ARG A 137 6.85 20.12 17.31
C ARG A 137 7.83 19.85 18.46
N ASN A 138 9.04 19.46 18.13
CA ASN A 138 10.14 19.29 19.08
C ASN A 138 11.32 20.17 18.61
N GLY A 139 11.35 21.40 19.09
CA GLY A 139 12.20 22.46 18.53
C GLY A 139 11.83 22.75 17.06
N ASP A 140 12.83 22.70 16.19
CA ASP A 140 12.69 22.90 14.75
C ASP A 140 12.16 21.66 14.01
N HIS A 141 12.23 20.48 14.63
CA HIS A 141 11.80 19.21 14.03
C HIS A 141 10.35 18.85 14.38
N GLN A 142 9.75 18.00 13.56
CA GLN A 142 8.45 17.38 13.81
C GLN A 142 8.64 15.91 14.16
N VAL A 143 8.05 15.46 15.26
CA VAL A 143 8.13 14.07 15.72
C VAL A 143 6.75 13.54 16.05
N LEU A 144 6.52 12.26 15.74
CA LEU A 144 5.33 11.55 16.16
C LEU A 144 5.47 11.12 17.62
N THR A 145 4.42 11.35 18.42
CA THR A 145 4.30 10.81 19.78
C THR A 145 2.97 10.09 19.95
N THR A 146 2.94 9.10 20.84
CA THR A 146 1.72 8.46 21.33
C THR A 146 1.46 8.74 22.82
N SER A 147 2.33 9.51 23.48
CA SER A 147 2.03 10.06 24.81
C SER A 147 0.87 11.03 24.72
N ASP A 148 -0.09 10.85 25.63
CA ASP A 148 -1.31 11.65 25.80
C ASP A 148 -2.21 11.70 24.54
N GLN A 149 -2.02 10.70 23.65
CA GLN A 149 -2.85 10.46 22.48
C GLN A 149 -3.89 9.34 22.73
N PRO A 150 -4.99 9.29 21.97
CA PRO A 150 -6.02 8.27 22.12
C PRO A 150 -5.50 6.85 21.85
N PHE A 151 -6.04 5.87 22.58
CA PHE A 151 -5.75 4.45 22.37
C PHE A 151 -6.90 3.55 22.83
N LEU A 152 -6.89 2.31 22.34
CA LEU A 152 -7.70 1.17 22.78
C LEU A 152 -6.73 0.09 23.27
N LEU A 153 -7.00 -0.55 24.41
CA LEU A 153 -6.04 -1.44 25.09
C LEU A 153 -6.73 -2.69 25.66
N ASP A 154 -6.23 -3.87 25.29
CA ASP A 154 -6.31 -5.09 26.11
C ASP A 154 -5.25 -5.03 27.23
N GLU A 155 -5.63 -5.34 28.47
CA GLU A 155 -4.77 -5.24 29.66
C GLU A 155 -3.42 -5.96 29.50
N ARG A 156 -3.35 -7.05 28.73
CA ARG A 156 -2.11 -7.81 28.48
C ARG A 156 -1.03 -6.99 27.76
N LEU A 157 -1.43 -5.95 27.01
CA LEU A 157 -0.51 -5.09 26.26
C LEU A 157 -0.12 -3.80 27.03
N THR A 158 -0.54 -3.65 28.30
CA THR A 158 -0.27 -2.46 29.13
C THR A 158 1.23 -2.15 29.23
N GLY A 159 2.07 -3.17 29.44
CA GLY A 159 3.52 -2.99 29.51
C GLY A 159 4.12 -2.48 28.19
N TYR A 160 3.57 -2.89 27.04
CA TYR A 160 4.00 -2.38 25.73
C TYR A 160 3.45 -0.98 25.42
N ARG A 161 2.26 -0.65 25.92
CA ARG A 161 1.68 0.70 25.86
C ARG A 161 2.56 1.70 26.60
N GLU A 162 2.93 1.41 27.84
CA GLU A 162 3.74 2.32 28.67
C GLU A 162 5.18 2.45 28.18
N VAL A 163 5.74 1.42 27.53
CA VAL A 163 6.98 1.58 26.74
C VAL A 163 6.73 2.49 25.53
N SER A 164 5.69 2.24 24.74
CA SER A 164 5.44 2.98 23.49
C SER A 164 5.28 4.49 23.71
N ARG A 165 4.69 4.91 24.83
CA ARG A 165 4.59 6.32 25.25
C ARG A 165 5.95 7.03 25.38
N GLN A 166 7.01 6.31 25.73
CA GLN A 166 8.35 6.85 25.96
C GLN A 166 9.15 7.05 24.66
N PHE A 167 8.66 6.55 23.53
CA PHE A 167 9.31 6.68 22.22
C PHE A 167 8.68 7.82 21.41
N THR A 168 9.54 8.56 20.69
CA THR A 168 9.13 9.50 19.64
C THR A 168 9.83 9.15 18.34
N PHE A 169 9.11 9.28 17.22
CA PHE A 169 9.59 8.90 15.89
C PHE A 169 9.70 10.11 14.97
N SER A 170 10.69 10.15 14.07
CA SER A 170 10.80 11.27 13.12
C SER A 170 9.61 11.33 12.16
N ALA A 171 9.01 12.51 11.99
CA ALA A 171 7.97 12.75 10.98
C ALA A 171 8.56 13.20 9.62
N THR A 172 9.89 13.25 9.49
CA THR A 172 10.63 13.60 8.27
C THR A 172 11.84 12.69 8.06
N GLU A 173 12.21 12.40 6.81
CA GLU A 173 13.48 11.72 6.49
C GLU A 173 14.68 12.67 6.64
N GLY A 174 15.86 12.11 6.93
CA GLY A 174 17.11 12.86 6.98
C GLY A 174 18.26 12.08 7.67
N PRO A 175 19.53 12.45 7.44
CA PRO A 175 20.66 11.77 8.06
C PRO A 175 20.59 11.81 9.60
N GLY A 176 20.61 10.64 10.24
CA GLY A 176 20.50 10.52 11.70
C GLY A 176 19.09 10.68 12.27
N LEU A 177 18.06 10.85 11.42
CA LEU A 177 16.67 10.81 11.84
C LEU A 177 16.13 9.38 11.76
N PHE A 178 15.40 8.95 12.79
CA PHE A 178 14.85 7.59 12.88
C PHE A 178 13.31 7.65 12.80
N PRO A 179 12.71 7.42 11.62
CA PRO A 179 11.24 7.43 11.49
C PRO A 179 10.61 6.16 12.08
N GLY A 180 11.28 5.00 12.04
CA GLY A 180 10.67 3.72 12.44
C GLY A 180 9.37 3.41 11.69
N LEU A 181 8.59 2.45 12.18
CA LEU A 181 7.32 2.06 11.56
C LEU A 181 6.27 3.21 11.52
N PRO A 182 5.99 3.96 12.62
CA PRO A 182 5.03 5.06 12.57
C PRO A 182 5.47 6.21 11.65
N GLY A 183 6.77 6.56 11.64
CA GLY A 183 7.30 7.63 10.80
C GLY A 183 7.30 7.27 9.31
N ARG A 184 7.69 6.03 8.94
CA ARG A 184 7.64 5.57 7.54
C ARG A 184 6.22 5.64 6.97
N VAL A 185 5.22 5.23 7.74
CA VAL A 185 3.79 5.34 7.35
C VAL A 185 3.33 6.79 7.25
N PHE A 186 3.75 7.66 8.17
CA PHE A 186 3.40 9.09 8.12
C PHE A 186 4.00 9.81 6.91
N ILE A 187 5.26 9.51 6.58
CA ILE A 187 6.03 10.14 5.50
C ILE A 187 5.58 9.64 4.13
N SER A 188 5.43 8.33 3.95
CA SER A 188 5.02 7.73 2.67
C SER A 188 3.55 7.95 2.36
N GLY A 189 2.70 8.10 3.40
CA GLY A 189 1.25 8.08 3.24
C GLY A 189 0.70 6.69 2.86
N MET A 190 1.49 5.63 3.05
CA MET A 190 1.17 4.23 2.73
C MET A 190 1.10 3.38 4.01
N PRO A 191 0.27 2.32 4.08
CA PRO A 191 0.28 1.39 5.20
C PRO A 191 1.58 0.55 5.23
N GLU A 192 1.95 0.09 6.43
CA GLU A 192 3.05 -0.86 6.64
C GLU A 192 2.58 -1.92 7.64
N TRP A 193 2.82 -3.21 7.37
CA TRP A 193 2.51 -4.26 8.34
C TRP A 193 3.57 -5.35 8.41
N THR A 194 3.61 -6.04 9.54
CA THR A 194 4.35 -7.28 9.71
C THR A 194 3.49 -8.33 10.42
N SER A 195 3.65 -9.56 9.95
CA SER A 195 3.13 -10.75 10.61
C SER A 195 3.72 -10.90 12.02
N ASN A 196 5.01 -10.57 12.17
CA ASN A 196 5.76 -10.67 13.42
C ASN A 196 6.88 -9.61 13.47
N VAL A 197 6.87 -8.75 14.48
CA VAL A 197 7.91 -7.71 14.69
C VAL A 197 9.32 -8.26 14.84
N MET A 198 9.49 -9.56 15.15
CA MET A 198 10.81 -10.22 15.21
C MET A 198 11.50 -10.36 13.84
N TYR A 199 10.80 -10.10 12.72
CA TYR A 199 11.42 -10.04 11.40
C TYR A 199 12.00 -8.66 11.05
N TYR A 200 11.83 -7.64 11.90
CA TYR A 200 12.50 -6.34 11.74
C TYR A 200 13.89 -6.33 12.40
N ASN A 201 14.83 -5.61 11.81
CA ASN A 201 16.08 -5.24 12.47
C ASN A 201 15.82 -4.19 13.58
N THR A 202 16.72 -4.11 14.56
CA THR A 202 16.65 -3.13 15.67
C THR A 202 16.65 -1.68 15.19
N SER A 203 17.27 -1.38 14.05
CA SER A 203 17.24 -0.08 13.37
C SER A 203 15.89 0.23 12.69
N GLU A 204 15.20 -0.78 12.19
CA GLU A 204 13.92 -0.65 11.48
C GLU A 204 12.75 -0.50 12.45
N PHE A 205 12.83 -1.15 13.62
CA PHE A 205 11.80 -1.15 14.66
C PHE A 205 12.44 -0.98 16.06
N LEU A 206 12.68 0.27 16.45
CA LEU A 206 13.40 0.64 17.69
C LEU A 206 12.85 0.05 19.00
N ARG A 207 11.60 -0.44 19.00
CA ARG A 207 10.92 -1.05 20.18
C ARG A 207 11.05 -2.57 20.26
N VAL A 208 11.77 -3.24 19.35
CA VAL A 208 11.68 -4.71 19.15
C VAL A 208 11.96 -5.53 20.42
N ASP A 209 13.00 -5.20 21.20
CA ASP A 209 13.31 -5.93 22.44
C ASP A 209 12.21 -5.78 23.52
N TYR A 210 11.46 -4.67 23.49
CA TYR A 210 10.32 -4.46 24.37
C TYR A 210 9.07 -5.17 23.84
N ALA A 211 8.90 -5.20 22.52
CA ALA A 211 7.81 -5.90 21.85
C ALA A 211 7.90 -7.42 22.14
N ILE A 212 9.10 -8.01 21.99
CA ILE A 212 9.39 -9.41 22.32
C ILE A 212 9.04 -9.72 23.78
N ARG A 213 9.47 -8.87 24.72
CA ARG A 213 9.23 -9.02 26.18
C ARG A 213 7.77 -8.82 26.61
N ASN A 214 6.93 -8.20 25.77
CA ASN A 214 5.49 -8.05 26.00
C ASN A 214 4.66 -8.92 25.04
N GLU A 215 5.27 -10.01 24.54
CA GLU A 215 4.63 -11.01 23.66
C GLU A 215 4.03 -10.47 22.35
N VAL A 216 4.39 -9.26 21.93
CA VAL A 216 3.94 -8.66 20.67
C VAL A 216 4.47 -9.47 19.48
N ARG A 217 3.60 -9.69 18.50
CA ARG A 217 3.89 -10.37 17.24
C ARG A 217 3.41 -9.51 16.08
N GLY A 218 2.12 -9.57 15.72
CA GLY A 218 1.54 -8.79 14.64
C GLY A 218 1.58 -7.28 14.91
N SER A 219 1.91 -6.50 13.88
CA SER A 219 1.85 -5.03 13.91
C SER A 219 1.44 -4.48 12.54
N LEU A 220 0.47 -3.58 12.52
CA LEU A 220 0.00 -2.83 11.35
C LEU A 220 0.03 -1.34 11.71
N ALA A 221 0.49 -0.49 10.79
CA ALA A 221 0.26 0.95 10.87
C ALA A 221 -0.43 1.47 9.62
N MET A 222 -1.41 2.35 9.81
CA MET A 222 -2.17 2.99 8.73
C MET A 222 -2.13 4.53 8.83
N PRO A 223 -1.93 5.23 7.70
CA PRO A 223 -1.87 6.68 7.64
C PRO A 223 -3.27 7.29 7.67
N VAL A 224 -3.48 8.31 8.51
CA VAL A 224 -4.77 8.98 8.66
C VAL A 224 -4.73 10.38 8.07
N PHE A 225 -5.76 10.72 7.32
CA PHE A 225 -5.95 11.98 6.62
C PHE A 225 -7.28 12.64 7.02
N ASN A 226 -7.41 13.95 6.82
CA ASN A 226 -8.72 14.60 6.85
C ASN A 226 -9.48 14.36 5.53
N SER A 227 -10.81 14.23 5.60
CA SER A 227 -11.65 14.01 4.40
C SER A 227 -11.57 15.14 3.36
N SER A 228 -11.13 16.34 3.74
CA SER A 228 -10.81 17.45 2.85
C SER A 228 -9.62 17.20 1.90
N GLY A 229 -8.86 16.14 2.13
CA GLY A 229 -7.47 16.06 1.71
C GLY A 229 -6.56 16.90 2.62
N GLY A 230 -5.26 16.71 2.47
CA GLY A 230 -4.22 17.24 3.33
C GLY A 230 -3.17 16.16 3.59
N SER A 231 -1.98 16.54 4.07
CA SER A 231 -0.95 15.59 4.46
C SER A 231 -1.46 14.60 5.52
N CYS A 232 -0.75 13.49 5.69
CA CYS A 232 -0.97 12.61 6.84
C CYS A 232 -1.00 13.46 8.12
N CYS A 233 -2.01 13.26 8.96
CA CYS A 233 -2.24 14.07 10.17
C CYS A 233 -2.07 13.26 11.45
N ALA A 234 -2.06 11.93 11.35
CA ALA A 234 -1.75 10.98 12.41
C ALA A 234 -1.53 9.58 11.80
N VAL A 235 -0.97 8.65 12.57
CA VAL A 235 -0.88 7.22 12.21
C VAL A 235 -1.59 6.40 13.28
N LEU A 236 -2.40 5.42 12.86
CA LEU A 236 -2.98 4.41 13.74
C LEU A 236 -2.10 3.16 13.71
N GLU A 237 -1.49 2.81 14.84
CA GLU A 237 -0.75 1.56 15.02
C GLU A 237 -1.63 0.53 15.74
N VAL A 238 -1.92 -0.60 15.07
CA VAL A 238 -2.55 -1.79 15.66
C VAL A 238 -1.47 -2.81 15.99
N VAL A 239 -1.46 -3.27 17.23
CA VAL A 239 -0.46 -4.18 17.81
C VAL A 239 -1.15 -5.37 18.43
N MET A 240 -0.66 -6.58 18.16
CA MET A 240 -1.27 -7.85 18.59
C MET A 240 -0.25 -8.80 19.21
N THR A 241 -0.68 -9.68 20.12
CA THR A 241 0.17 -10.76 20.67
C THR A 241 0.23 -12.02 19.78
N GLN A 242 -0.61 -12.10 18.74
CA GLN A 242 -0.65 -13.21 17.80
C GLN A 242 0.05 -12.86 16.48
N GLU A 243 0.71 -13.84 15.86
CA GLU A 243 1.20 -13.73 14.49
C GLU A 243 0.00 -13.86 13.52
N LYS A 244 -0.05 -13.00 12.50
CA LYS A 244 -1.16 -12.94 11.52
C LYS A 244 -0.63 -12.94 10.10
N ASP A 245 -1.19 -13.78 9.23
CA ASP A 245 -0.71 -13.93 7.85
C ASP A 245 -1.15 -12.79 6.91
N ASN A 246 -2.15 -12.01 7.30
CA ASN A 246 -2.57 -10.77 6.63
C ASN A 246 -3.35 -9.86 7.60
N PHE A 247 -3.59 -8.61 7.18
CA PHE A 247 -4.33 -7.60 7.95
C PHE A 247 -5.53 -7.02 7.19
N CYS A 248 -6.02 -7.69 6.15
CA CYS A 248 -7.03 -7.11 5.25
C CYS A 248 -8.33 -6.70 5.99
N SER A 249 -8.77 -7.52 6.96
CA SER A 249 -9.95 -7.23 7.78
C SER A 249 -9.73 -6.05 8.74
N GLU A 250 -8.55 -5.94 9.35
CA GLU A 250 -8.16 -4.79 10.17
C GLU A 250 -8.12 -3.51 9.35
N MET A 251 -7.54 -3.55 8.14
CA MET A 251 -7.48 -2.39 7.24
C MET A 251 -8.88 -1.89 6.83
N ASP A 252 -9.79 -2.82 6.50
CA ASP A 252 -11.18 -2.46 6.20
C ASP A 252 -11.90 -1.90 7.43
N ASN A 253 -11.77 -2.51 8.61
CA ASN A 253 -12.38 -2.03 9.84
C ASN A 253 -11.89 -0.63 10.23
N LEU A 254 -10.57 -0.40 10.19
CA LEU A 254 -9.95 0.92 10.39
C LEU A 254 -10.47 1.93 9.36
N SER A 255 -10.51 1.56 8.08
CA SER A 255 -11.01 2.45 7.02
C SER A 255 -12.48 2.79 7.17
N ASN A 256 -13.31 1.89 7.68
CA ASN A 256 -14.74 2.13 7.89
C ASN A 256 -14.96 3.04 9.10
N ALA A 257 -14.32 2.74 10.24
CA ALA A 257 -14.41 3.56 11.45
C ALA A 257 -13.90 5.01 11.23
N LEU A 258 -12.80 5.18 10.47
CA LEU A 258 -12.30 6.50 10.08
C LEU A 258 -13.30 7.26 9.19
N GLN A 259 -13.94 6.60 8.23
CA GLN A 259 -14.92 7.22 7.34
C GLN A 259 -16.16 7.72 8.10
N SER A 260 -16.64 6.94 9.08
CA SER A 260 -17.75 7.35 9.96
C SER A 260 -17.47 8.61 10.79
N VAL A 261 -16.21 8.94 11.05
CA VAL A 261 -15.82 10.14 11.82
C VAL A 261 -15.30 11.30 10.96
N HIS A 262 -15.49 11.26 9.64
CA HIS A 262 -14.95 12.28 8.71
C HIS A 262 -13.41 12.38 8.79
N LEU A 263 -12.77 11.22 8.77
CA LEU A 263 -11.36 11.00 8.44
C LEU A 263 -11.28 10.04 7.25
N SER A 264 -10.08 9.83 6.72
CA SER A 264 -9.82 8.79 5.73
C SER A 264 -8.45 8.15 5.91
N THR A 265 -8.26 7.01 5.27
CA THR A 265 -6.99 6.28 5.14
C THR A 265 -6.89 5.80 3.70
N VAL A 266 -5.69 5.40 3.30
CA VAL A 266 -5.49 4.46 2.18
C VAL A 266 -6.32 3.18 2.40
N ARG A 267 -6.89 2.66 1.31
CA ARG A 267 -7.25 1.25 1.14
C ARG A 267 -6.32 0.65 0.08
N ALA A 268 -5.56 -0.39 0.41
CA ALA A 268 -4.94 -1.26 -0.60
C ALA A 268 -6.00 -2.29 -1.03
N ARG A 269 -6.50 -2.21 -2.27
CA ARG A 269 -7.59 -3.06 -2.77
C ARG A 269 -7.53 -3.13 -4.30
N THR A 270 -6.98 -4.23 -4.80
CA THR A 270 -6.80 -4.52 -6.23
C THR A 270 -8.04 -4.18 -7.06
N HIS A 271 -7.99 -3.08 -7.82
CA HIS A 271 -9.06 -2.73 -8.75
C HIS A 271 -8.79 -3.43 -10.08
N PRO A 272 -9.79 -4.06 -10.72
CA PRO A 272 -9.57 -4.68 -12.03
C PRO A 272 -9.14 -3.63 -13.05
N GLN A 273 -7.84 -3.59 -13.38
CA GLN A 273 -7.34 -2.77 -14.47
C GLN A 273 -8.08 -3.16 -15.75
N SER A 274 -8.54 -2.17 -16.52
CA SER A 274 -9.19 -2.40 -17.83
C SER A 274 -8.14 -2.76 -18.90
N LEU A 275 -7.45 -3.88 -18.69
CA LEU A 275 -6.34 -4.36 -19.51
C LEU A 275 -6.79 -4.52 -20.95
N THR A 276 -6.00 -3.96 -21.88
CA THR A 276 -6.22 -4.17 -23.31
C THR A 276 -6.01 -5.64 -23.69
N ARG A 277 -6.59 -6.08 -24.81
CA ARG A 277 -6.37 -7.46 -25.31
C ARG A 277 -4.88 -7.79 -25.47
N ASN A 278 -4.07 -6.82 -25.89
CA ASN A 278 -2.63 -7.02 -26.06
C ASN A 278 -1.95 -7.23 -24.70
N GLN A 279 -2.25 -6.40 -23.70
CA GLN A 279 -1.75 -6.58 -22.33
C GLN A 279 -2.20 -7.93 -21.75
N GLN A 280 -3.46 -8.34 -21.92
CA GLN A 280 -3.94 -9.66 -21.48
C GLN A 280 -3.13 -10.81 -22.10
N SER A 281 -2.80 -10.73 -23.40
CA SER A 281 -1.94 -11.72 -24.07
C SER A 281 -0.52 -11.74 -23.50
N VAL A 282 0.08 -10.56 -23.24
CA VAL A 282 1.42 -10.44 -22.67
C VAL A 282 1.47 -10.97 -21.23
N LEU A 283 0.45 -10.70 -20.41
CA LEU A 283 0.35 -11.23 -19.05
C LEU A 283 0.16 -12.76 -19.04
N THR A 284 -0.50 -13.32 -20.05
CA THR A 284 -0.60 -14.77 -20.24
C THR A 284 0.76 -15.37 -20.60
N GLU A 285 1.51 -14.74 -21.52
CA GLU A 285 2.88 -15.14 -21.84
C GLU A 285 3.80 -15.05 -20.61
N ILE A 286 3.75 -13.95 -19.85
CA ILE A 286 4.54 -13.77 -18.63
C ILE A 286 4.22 -14.90 -17.64
N LEU A 287 2.94 -15.22 -17.40
CA LEU A 287 2.54 -16.30 -16.49
C LEU A 287 3.12 -17.67 -16.93
N ASP A 288 3.08 -17.97 -18.23
CA ASP A 288 3.63 -19.21 -18.78
C ASP A 288 5.16 -19.25 -18.72
N VAL A 289 5.84 -18.12 -18.95
CA VAL A 289 7.29 -17.95 -18.78
C VAL A 289 7.70 -18.14 -17.31
N LEU A 290 7.03 -17.47 -16.36
CA LEU A 290 7.30 -17.62 -14.93
C LEU A 290 7.10 -19.07 -14.49
N ARG A 291 6.00 -19.72 -14.90
CA ARG A 291 5.73 -21.13 -14.62
C ARG A 291 6.81 -22.05 -15.17
N ALA A 292 7.24 -21.85 -16.41
CA ALA A 292 8.27 -22.67 -17.05
C ALA A 292 9.63 -22.52 -16.34
N VAL A 293 10.04 -21.30 -16.01
CA VAL A 293 11.30 -21.04 -15.30
C VAL A 293 11.24 -21.62 -13.88
N CYS A 294 10.15 -21.40 -13.12
CA CYS A 294 10.02 -21.92 -11.76
C CYS A 294 10.01 -23.45 -11.68
N HIS A 295 9.33 -24.14 -12.61
CA HIS A 295 9.37 -25.61 -12.69
C HIS A 295 10.76 -26.13 -13.09
N THR A 296 11.44 -25.49 -14.05
CA THR A 296 12.75 -25.97 -14.55
C THR A 296 13.84 -25.83 -13.49
N HIS A 297 13.78 -24.75 -12.70
CA HIS A 297 14.84 -24.36 -11.75
C HIS A 297 14.47 -24.54 -10.28
N MET A 298 13.33 -25.19 -10.00
CA MET A 298 12.79 -25.43 -8.66
C MET A 298 12.66 -24.13 -7.81
N LEU A 299 12.37 -23.00 -8.46
CA LEU A 299 12.21 -21.72 -7.78
C LEU A 299 10.94 -21.73 -6.91
N PRO A 300 10.94 -21.17 -5.69
CA PRO A 300 9.78 -21.16 -4.80
C PRO A 300 8.64 -20.27 -5.33
N LEU A 301 8.96 -19.13 -5.95
CA LEU A 301 8.02 -18.25 -6.63
C LEU A 301 8.72 -17.35 -7.67
N ALA A 302 7.92 -16.73 -8.53
CA ALA A 302 8.29 -15.55 -9.31
C ALA A 302 7.12 -14.55 -9.41
N LEU A 303 7.44 -13.26 -9.48
CA LEU A 303 6.51 -12.14 -9.50
C LEU A 303 6.57 -11.37 -10.82
N ALA A 304 5.44 -10.77 -11.20
CA ALA A 304 5.31 -9.85 -12.32
C ALA A 304 4.93 -8.46 -11.78
N TRP A 305 5.85 -7.50 -11.92
CA TRP A 305 5.69 -6.11 -11.51
C TRP A 305 5.43 -5.21 -12.72
N ILE A 306 4.42 -4.34 -12.65
CA ILE A 306 4.03 -3.42 -13.72
C ILE A 306 4.12 -1.97 -13.24
N PRO A 307 4.75 -1.04 -13.98
CA PRO A 307 4.74 0.38 -13.66
C PRO A 307 3.34 1.00 -13.80
N VAL A 308 2.89 1.71 -12.78
CA VAL A 308 1.62 2.45 -12.80
C VAL A 308 1.87 3.88 -13.30
N CYS A 309 1.60 4.12 -14.58
CA CYS A 309 1.77 5.43 -15.22
C CYS A 309 0.65 6.42 -14.80
N PRO A 310 0.97 7.54 -14.09
CA PRO A 310 -0.07 8.46 -13.59
C PRO A 310 -0.83 9.24 -14.68
N ASN A 311 -0.30 9.29 -15.91
CA ASN A 311 -0.73 10.21 -16.97
C ASN A 311 -1.52 9.55 -18.11
N SER A 312 -1.81 8.24 -18.06
CA SER A 312 -2.70 7.63 -19.06
C SER A 312 -4.14 8.08 -18.82
N SER A 313 -4.88 8.49 -19.85
CA SER A 313 -6.33 8.77 -19.78
C SER A 313 -7.20 7.50 -19.71
N LEU A 314 -6.60 6.39 -19.26
CA LEU A 314 -7.28 5.17 -18.82
C LEU A 314 -7.46 5.27 -17.29
N ASN A 315 -8.53 4.69 -16.75
CA ASN A 315 -8.93 4.92 -15.35
C ASN A 315 -8.08 4.15 -14.32
N VAL A 316 -6.75 4.25 -14.40
CA VAL A 316 -5.80 3.70 -13.41
C VAL A 316 -5.73 4.64 -12.19
N SER A 317 -6.90 4.89 -11.60
CA SER A 317 -6.96 5.32 -10.21
C SER A 317 -6.45 4.16 -9.37
N ALA A 318 -5.22 4.27 -8.88
CA ALA A 318 -4.68 3.35 -7.91
C ALA A 318 -5.51 3.46 -6.62
N GLU A 319 -6.56 2.64 -6.50
CA GLU A 319 -7.04 1.85 -5.35
C GLU A 319 -7.12 2.54 -3.97
N TYR A 320 -5.97 3.05 -3.53
CA TYR A 320 -5.73 4.11 -2.56
C TYR A 320 -6.62 5.37 -2.75
N GLY A 321 -7.27 5.48 -3.91
CA GLY A 321 -8.24 6.49 -4.28
C GLY A 321 -7.61 7.84 -4.59
N ASP A 322 -8.48 8.85 -4.74
CA ASP A 322 -8.12 10.26 -4.98
C ASP A 322 -7.36 10.91 -3.79
N GLN A 323 -6.88 10.12 -2.82
CA GLN A 323 -6.13 10.58 -1.65
C GLN A 323 -4.61 10.29 -1.77
N ALA A 324 -4.17 9.07 -2.13
CA ALA A 324 -2.72 8.81 -2.30
C ALA A 324 -2.15 9.39 -3.60
N ILE A 325 -2.98 9.50 -4.64
CA ILE A 325 -2.70 10.33 -5.84
C ILE A 325 -2.39 11.78 -5.41
N LYS A 326 -2.94 12.25 -4.27
CA LYS A 326 -2.62 13.58 -3.74
C LYS A 326 -1.39 13.64 -2.83
N PHE A 327 -0.97 12.54 -2.20
CA PHE A 327 -0.03 12.56 -1.05
C PHE A 327 1.24 11.70 -1.12
N GLY A 328 1.51 11.00 -2.22
CA GLY A 328 2.86 10.44 -2.45
C GLY A 328 3.13 10.06 -3.91
N LEU A 329 2.13 9.45 -4.56
CA LEU A 329 2.29 8.83 -5.87
C LEU A 329 2.38 9.81 -7.05
N ARG A 330 1.97 11.08 -6.88
CA ARG A 330 1.77 12.03 -7.99
C ARG A 330 3.01 12.31 -8.85
N ASN A 331 4.21 12.08 -8.29
CA ASN A 331 5.51 12.35 -8.92
C ASN A 331 6.44 11.11 -8.94
N LYS A 332 5.96 9.91 -8.62
CA LYS A 332 6.80 8.72 -8.45
C LYS A 332 6.38 7.57 -9.39
N ASP A 333 7.33 7.07 -10.18
CA ASP A 333 7.20 5.81 -10.90
C ASP A 333 7.11 4.67 -9.87
N VAL A 334 5.93 4.07 -9.69
CA VAL A 334 5.73 2.91 -8.79
C VAL A 334 5.41 1.63 -9.56
N LEU A 335 5.91 0.51 -9.05
CA LEU A 335 5.65 -0.84 -9.51
C LEU A 335 4.59 -1.50 -8.62
N CYS A 336 3.52 -2.00 -9.21
CA CYS A 336 2.53 -2.85 -8.53
C CYS A 336 2.64 -4.30 -9.03
N VAL A 337 2.33 -5.27 -8.16
CA VAL A 337 2.25 -6.68 -8.55
C VAL A 337 1.00 -6.94 -9.36
N GLN A 338 1.14 -7.65 -10.49
CA GLN A 338 0.02 -8.22 -11.23
C GLN A 338 -0.16 -9.67 -10.83
N GLU A 339 -0.98 -9.95 -9.82
CA GLU A 339 -1.18 -11.30 -9.26
C GLU A 339 -1.52 -12.34 -10.34
N SER A 340 -2.36 -11.97 -11.32
CA SER A 340 -2.77 -12.86 -12.42
C SER A 340 -1.64 -13.27 -13.38
N ALA A 341 -0.46 -12.66 -13.26
CA ALA A 341 0.74 -12.97 -14.03
C ALA A 341 1.90 -13.48 -13.14
N CYS A 342 1.67 -13.64 -11.84
CA CYS A 342 2.65 -14.19 -10.90
C CYS A 342 2.55 -15.71 -10.82
N TYR A 343 3.61 -16.39 -10.39
CA TYR A 343 3.60 -17.84 -10.22
C TYR A 343 4.19 -18.29 -8.87
N ILE A 344 3.44 -19.12 -8.15
CA ILE A 344 3.84 -19.75 -6.89
C ILE A 344 4.03 -21.25 -7.14
N ASN A 345 5.21 -21.77 -6.83
CA ASN A 345 5.55 -23.19 -6.89
C ASN A 345 5.47 -23.82 -5.48
N ASP A 346 5.93 -23.08 -4.46
CA ASP A 346 5.84 -23.43 -3.05
C ASP A 346 4.68 -22.66 -2.40
N MET A 347 3.59 -23.35 -2.06
CA MET A 347 2.38 -22.75 -1.48
C MET A 347 2.63 -21.93 -0.20
N ARG A 348 3.75 -22.15 0.50
CA ARG A 348 4.14 -21.34 1.68
C ARG A 348 4.44 -19.88 1.31
N MET A 349 4.68 -19.59 0.04
CA MET A 349 4.98 -18.24 -0.48
C MET A 349 3.72 -17.44 -0.84
N HIS A 350 2.52 -18.02 -0.66
CA HIS A 350 1.27 -17.35 -1.03
C HIS A 350 1.05 -16.03 -0.27
N ASP A 351 1.37 -16.00 1.03
CA ASP A 351 1.24 -14.77 1.82
C ASP A 351 2.43 -13.80 1.65
N PHE A 352 3.51 -14.24 0.98
CA PHE A 352 4.50 -13.31 0.44
C PHE A 352 3.95 -12.58 -0.81
N LEU A 353 3.34 -13.31 -1.75
CA LEU A 353 2.67 -12.68 -2.91
C LEU A 353 1.64 -11.64 -2.46
N ARG A 354 0.81 -11.98 -1.46
CA ARG A 354 -0.15 -11.03 -0.85
C ARG A 354 0.56 -9.79 -0.29
N ALA A 355 1.62 -9.96 0.48
CA ALA A 355 2.39 -8.84 1.01
C ALA A 355 2.98 -7.96 -0.11
N CYS A 356 3.43 -8.54 -1.23
CA CYS A 356 3.90 -7.79 -2.39
C CYS A 356 2.79 -7.03 -3.12
N ALA A 357 1.57 -7.60 -3.21
CA ALA A 357 0.41 -6.90 -3.78
C ALA A 357 -0.05 -5.72 -2.91
N GLU A 358 0.07 -5.83 -1.58
CA GLU A 358 -0.27 -4.77 -0.63
C GLU A 358 0.81 -3.68 -0.47
N HIS A 359 2.05 -3.91 -0.93
CA HIS A 359 3.16 -2.95 -0.86
C HIS A 359 3.80 -2.67 -2.25
N PRO A 360 3.33 -1.65 -2.99
CA PRO A 360 3.98 -1.17 -4.21
C PRO A 360 5.43 -0.73 -3.98
N LEU A 361 6.30 -0.97 -4.95
CA LEU A 361 7.71 -0.59 -4.88
C LEU A 361 7.99 0.68 -5.68
N GLU A 362 8.73 1.62 -5.10
CA GLU A 362 9.25 2.77 -5.85
C GLU A 362 10.44 2.37 -6.73
N LYS A 363 10.65 3.12 -7.82
CA LYS A 363 11.85 3.03 -8.66
C LYS A 363 13.11 3.23 -7.81
N GLY A 364 13.96 2.19 -7.76
CA GLY A 364 15.13 2.10 -6.89
C GLY A 364 14.97 1.20 -5.64
N GLN A 365 13.76 0.73 -5.31
CA GLN A 365 13.54 -0.16 -4.16
C GLN A 365 13.57 -1.65 -4.53
N GLY A 366 14.20 -2.47 -3.69
CA GLY A 366 14.29 -3.92 -3.89
C GLY A 366 15.02 -4.32 -5.17
N VAL A 367 14.77 -5.54 -5.63
CA VAL A 367 15.40 -6.05 -6.87
C VAL A 367 14.63 -5.52 -8.08
N ALA A 368 13.29 -5.60 -8.07
CA ALA A 368 12.43 -5.09 -9.15
C ALA A 368 12.57 -3.57 -9.41
N GLY A 369 12.56 -2.74 -8.36
CA GLY A 369 12.72 -1.28 -8.48
C GLY A 369 14.11 -0.88 -8.99
N ASN A 370 15.16 -1.63 -8.69
CA ASN A 370 16.49 -1.39 -9.24
C ASN A 370 16.64 -1.87 -10.69
N ALA A 371 15.92 -2.90 -11.12
CA ALA A 371 15.88 -3.31 -12.54
C ALA A 371 15.22 -2.24 -13.44
N ILE A 372 14.11 -1.64 -13.01
CA ILE A 372 13.45 -0.54 -13.77
C ILE A 372 14.25 0.78 -13.69
N LEU A 373 15.01 1.02 -12.62
CA LEU A 373 15.91 2.18 -12.49
C LEU A 373 17.15 2.06 -13.38
N SER A 374 17.83 0.91 -13.35
CA SER A 374 19.11 0.71 -14.05
C SER A 374 18.98 0.31 -15.53
N ASN A 375 17.81 -0.16 -15.96
CA ASN A 375 17.59 -0.82 -17.26
C ASN A 375 18.42 -2.10 -17.47
N HIS A 376 18.97 -2.67 -16.41
CA HIS A 376 19.76 -3.89 -16.48
C HIS A 376 19.15 -4.97 -15.58
N PRO A 377 19.42 -6.27 -15.86
CA PRO A 377 19.11 -7.33 -14.93
C PRO A 377 19.78 -7.05 -13.59
N PHE A 378 18.99 -6.92 -12.53
CA PHE A 378 19.48 -6.60 -11.19
C PHE A 378 19.39 -7.84 -10.30
N PHE A 379 20.44 -8.14 -9.53
CA PHE A 379 20.51 -9.33 -8.69
C PHE A 379 20.92 -8.96 -7.26
N SER A 380 20.28 -9.59 -6.28
CA SER A 380 20.74 -9.62 -4.90
C SER A 380 21.03 -11.06 -4.47
N SER A 381 22.21 -11.29 -3.89
CA SER A 381 22.55 -12.58 -3.27
C SER A 381 21.82 -12.82 -1.93
N ASP A 382 21.31 -11.77 -1.30
CA ASP A 382 20.46 -11.86 -0.11
C ASP A 382 19.61 -10.58 0.06
N VAL A 383 18.31 -10.64 -0.30
CA VAL A 383 17.39 -9.50 -0.15
C VAL A 383 17.07 -9.17 1.32
N ARG A 384 17.45 -10.04 2.26
CA ARG A 384 17.19 -9.85 3.70
C ARG A 384 18.19 -8.91 4.36
N GLU A 385 19.34 -8.66 3.72
CA GLU A 385 20.33 -7.64 4.12
C GLU A 385 19.83 -6.21 3.94
N TYR A 386 18.79 -5.99 3.12
CA TYR A 386 18.22 -4.67 2.86
C TYR A 386 17.47 -4.16 4.08
N ASP A 387 17.43 -2.84 4.27
CA ASP A 387 16.53 -2.21 5.24
C ASP A 387 15.17 -1.85 4.62
N MET A 388 14.26 -1.35 5.45
CA MET A 388 12.87 -1.01 5.04
C MET A 388 12.74 0.19 4.09
N HIS A 389 13.77 1.00 3.90
CA HIS A 389 13.79 2.08 2.91
C HIS A 389 14.33 1.58 1.57
N ASP A 390 15.46 0.84 1.59
CA ASP A 390 16.04 0.21 0.40
C ASP A 390 15.14 -0.92 -0.16
N TYR A 391 14.38 -1.66 0.67
CA TYR A 391 13.38 -2.66 0.24
C TYR A 391 12.25 -2.85 1.27
N PRO A 392 11.05 -2.26 1.05
CA PRO A 392 9.89 -2.37 1.96
C PRO A 392 9.34 -3.78 2.24
N LEU A 393 9.86 -4.82 1.56
CA LEU A 393 9.48 -6.22 1.74
C LEU A 393 10.56 -7.06 2.44
N ALA A 394 11.67 -6.46 2.88
CA ALA A 394 12.81 -7.18 3.44
C ALA A 394 12.44 -8.04 4.67
N HIS A 395 11.56 -7.56 5.55
CA HIS A 395 11.05 -8.31 6.70
C HIS A 395 10.13 -9.47 6.29
N HIS A 396 9.29 -9.29 5.27
CA HIS A 396 8.53 -10.41 4.69
C HIS A 396 9.48 -11.46 4.09
N ALA A 397 10.51 -11.05 3.34
CA ALA A 397 11.51 -11.98 2.82
C ALA A 397 12.25 -12.73 3.93
N ARG A 398 12.47 -12.10 5.10
CA ARG A 398 12.96 -12.77 6.32
C ARG A 398 11.95 -13.80 6.87
N LYS A 399 10.64 -13.51 6.95
CA LYS A 399 9.59 -14.49 7.37
C LYS A 399 9.65 -15.76 6.52
N PHE A 400 9.62 -15.61 5.20
CA PHE A 400 9.55 -16.76 4.27
C PHE A 400 10.91 -17.37 3.95
N GLY A 401 12.00 -16.82 4.50
CA GLY A 401 13.36 -17.31 4.27
C GLY A 401 13.84 -17.16 2.83
N LEU A 402 13.34 -16.16 2.09
CA LEU A 402 13.74 -15.85 0.72
C LEU A 402 15.11 -15.15 0.75
N HIS A 403 16.14 -15.78 0.18
CA HIS A 403 17.52 -15.26 0.21
C HIS A 403 17.82 -14.47 -1.07
N ALA A 404 18.28 -15.12 -2.14
CA ALA A 404 18.65 -14.45 -3.38
C ALA A 404 17.45 -14.24 -4.32
N ALA A 405 17.49 -13.17 -5.11
CA ALA A 405 16.51 -12.88 -6.14
C ALA A 405 17.12 -12.07 -7.30
N VAL A 406 16.56 -12.22 -8.50
CA VAL A 406 16.92 -11.46 -9.71
C VAL A 406 15.69 -10.84 -10.33
N ALA A 407 15.78 -9.61 -10.82
CA ALA A 407 14.71 -8.96 -11.55
C ALA A 407 15.18 -8.45 -12.92
N ILE A 408 14.32 -8.61 -13.92
CA ILE A 408 14.62 -8.34 -15.34
C ILE A 408 13.51 -7.48 -15.93
N ARG A 409 13.88 -6.30 -16.46
CA ARG A 409 12.98 -5.43 -17.23
C ARG A 409 12.86 -5.95 -18.67
N LEU A 410 11.62 -6.17 -19.12
CA LEU A 410 11.25 -6.59 -20.47
C LEU A 410 10.15 -5.68 -21.04
N ARG A 411 10.00 -5.72 -22.36
CA ARG A 411 8.87 -5.16 -23.13
C ARG A 411 8.34 -6.22 -24.07
N SER A 412 7.09 -6.10 -24.52
CA SER A 412 6.53 -6.98 -25.56
C SER A 412 6.35 -6.27 -26.90
N THR A 413 6.57 -6.99 -28.00
CA THR A 413 6.21 -6.52 -29.34
C THR A 413 4.72 -6.23 -29.53
N TYR A 414 3.84 -6.74 -28.67
CA TYR A 414 2.40 -6.46 -28.69
C TYR A 414 1.97 -5.16 -27.99
N THR A 415 2.79 -4.64 -27.07
CA THR A 415 2.47 -3.48 -26.23
C THR A 415 3.49 -2.34 -26.32
N GLY A 416 4.56 -2.52 -27.09
CA GLY A 416 5.42 -1.44 -27.60
C GLY A 416 6.35 -0.86 -26.55
N ASN A 417 5.88 0.18 -25.84
CA ASN A 417 6.61 0.89 -24.78
C ASN A 417 6.21 0.43 -23.37
N ASP A 418 5.14 -0.35 -23.20
CA ASP A 418 4.75 -0.90 -21.89
C ASP A 418 5.87 -1.78 -21.32
N ASP A 419 6.31 -1.43 -20.10
CA ASP A 419 7.39 -2.12 -19.39
C ASP A 419 6.83 -3.16 -18.39
N TYR A 420 7.52 -4.29 -18.29
CA TYR A 420 7.20 -5.38 -17.36
C TYR A 420 8.48 -5.79 -16.62
N VAL A 421 8.44 -5.99 -15.31
CA VAL A 421 9.59 -6.44 -14.53
C VAL A 421 9.29 -7.81 -13.92
N LEU A 422 10.03 -8.82 -14.37
CA LEU A 422 9.90 -10.20 -13.90
C LEU A 422 10.93 -10.43 -12.81
N GLU A 423 10.48 -10.76 -11.60
CA GLU A 423 11.33 -11.00 -10.42
C GLU A 423 11.28 -12.49 -10.02
N PHE A 424 12.44 -13.14 -9.99
CA PHE A 424 12.61 -14.56 -9.72
C PHE A 424 13.36 -14.73 -8.39
N PHE A 425 12.75 -15.43 -7.42
CA PHE A 425 13.41 -15.78 -6.17
C PHE A 425 14.11 -17.14 -6.32
N LEU A 426 15.35 -17.25 -5.83
CA LEU A 426 16.13 -18.48 -5.93
C LEU A 426 15.72 -19.50 -4.85
N PRO A 427 16.01 -20.80 -5.03
CA PRO A 427 15.69 -21.84 -4.04
C PRO A 427 16.31 -21.53 -2.68
N LEU A 428 15.58 -21.81 -1.59
CA LEU A 428 15.99 -21.45 -0.22
C LEU A 428 17.30 -22.12 0.25
N THR A 429 17.75 -23.15 -0.49
CA THR A 429 19.01 -23.88 -0.32
C THR A 429 20.18 -23.28 -1.11
N CYS A 430 19.93 -22.51 -2.17
CA CYS A 430 20.92 -21.93 -3.08
C CYS A 430 21.58 -20.68 -2.44
N LYS A 431 22.58 -20.93 -1.59
CA LYS A 431 23.25 -19.89 -0.78
C LYS A 431 24.71 -19.67 -1.16
N VAL A 432 25.29 -20.55 -1.95
CA VAL A 432 26.67 -20.46 -2.45
C VAL A 432 26.66 -19.57 -3.69
N ARG A 433 27.59 -18.61 -3.80
CA ARG A 433 27.58 -17.61 -4.88
C ARG A 433 27.80 -18.23 -6.26
N GLU A 434 28.59 -19.29 -6.30
CA GLU A 434 28.90 -20.08 -7.49
C GLU A 434 27.67 -20.87 -7.97
N GLU A 435 26.86 -21.41 -7.05
CA GLU A 435 25.57 -22.04 -7.37
C GLU A 435 24.56 -20.99 -7.88
N GLN A 436 24.49 -19.83 -7.22
CA GLN A 436 23.63 -18.72 -7.63
C GLN A 436 23.98 -18.21 -9.03
N GLN A 437 25.28 -18.04 -9.35
CA GLN A 437 25.76 -17.65 -10.68
C GLN A 437 25.31 -18.63 -11.77
N LEU A 438 25.54 -19.94 -11.56
CA LEU A 438 25.15 -20.97 -12.52
C LEU A 438 23.62 -20.97 -12.74
N LEU A 439 22.85 -20.88 -11.67
CA LEU A 439 21.39 -20.88 -11.73
C LEU A 439 20.84 -19.66 -12.49
N LEU A 440 21.48 -18.50 -12.40
CA LEU A 440 21.12 -17.31 -13.19
C LEU A 440 21.39 -17.54 -14.68
N ASP A 441 22.55 -18.07 -15.04
CA ASP A 441 22.88 -18.40 -16.43
C ASP A 441 21.89 -19.42 -17.02
N ASP A 442 21.48 -20.44 -16.24
CA ASP A 442 20.46 -21.42 -16.58
C ASP A 442 19.03 -20.83 -16.71
N ILE A 443 18.65 -19.91 -15.82
CA ILE A 443 17.40 -19.13 -15.93
C ILE A 443 17.40 -18.34 -17.25
N SER A 444 18.50 -17.66 -17.59
CA SER A 444 18.58 -16.90 -18.84
C SER A 444 18.48 -17.79 -20.08
N MET A 445 19.18 -18.93 -20.12
CA MET A 445 19.05 -19.91 -21.21
C MET A 445 17.64 -20.49 -21.32
N THR A 446 16.87 -20.47 -20.23
CA THR A 446 15.48 -20.92 -20.22
C THR A 446 14.57 -19.82 -20.76
N MET A 447 14.70 -18.57 -20.30
CA MET A 447 13.94 -17.43 -20.81
C MET A 447 14.10 -17.26 -22.33
N GLN A 448 15.31 -17.39 -22.86
CA GLN A 448 15.59 -17.43 -24.31
C GLN A 448 14.76 -18.44 -25.12
N ARG A 449 14.25 -19.50 -24.48
CA ARG A 449 13.49 -20.59 -25.12
C ARG A 449 11.99 -20.49 -24.91
N VAL A 450 11.52 -19.68 -23.95
CA VAL A 450 10.09 -19.59 -23.58
C VAL A 450 9.49 -18.20 -23.83
N CYS A 451 10.28 -17.13 -23.79
CA CYS A 451 9.85 -15.81 -24.24
C CYS A 451 9.59 -15.82 -25.75
N SER A 452 8.41 -15.34 -26.15
CA SER A 452 7.90 -15.39 -27.53
C SER A 452 7.66 -13.99 -28.12
N SER A 453 7.18 -13.04 -27.31
CA SER A 453 7.09 -11.62 -27.64
C SER A 453 7.91 -10.72 -26.71
N LEU A 454 8.33 -11.25 -25.55
CA LEU A 454 9.09 -10.54 -24.53
C LEU A 454 10.57 -10.38 -24.91
N ARG A 455 11.04 -9.13 -24.93
CA ARG A 455 12.42 -8.71 -25.25
C ARG A 455 13.01 -7.78 -24.18
N THR A 456 14.32 -7.72 -24.09
CA THR A 456 15.02 -6.70 -23.27
C THR A 456 14.95 -5.30 -23.90
N VAL A 457 15.04 -4.27 -23.06
CA VAL A 457 14.94 -2.84 -23.46
C VAL A 457 16.32 -2.27 -23.80
N SER A 458 16.47 -1.59 -24.95
CA SER A 458 17.78 -1.11 -25.40
C SER A 458 18.14 0.29 -24.90
N ASP A 459 19.44 0.54 -24.72
CA ASP A 459 19.96 1.87 -24.34
C ASP A 459 19.72 2.97 -25.39
N ALA A 460 19.31 2.61 -26.62
CA ALA A 460 18.91 3.56 -27.66
C ALA A 460 17.45 4.00 -27.46
N GLU A 461 16.56 3.02 -27.25
CA GLU A 461 15.13 3.17 -26.99
C GLU A 461 14.85 4.04 -25.73
N LEU A 462 15.72 3.97 -24.72
CA LEU A 462 15.68 4.90 -23.57
C LEU A 462 16.01 6.35 -23.92
N LYS A 463 17.03 6.57 -24.77
CA LYS A 463 17.49 7.91 -25.16
C LYS A 463 16.46 8.61 -26.03
N GLU A 464 15.78 7.85 -26.89
CA GLU A 464 14.66 8.33 -27.69
C GLU A 464 13.48 8.75 -26.80
N ASN A 465 12.97 7.87 -25.94
CA ASN A 465 11.88 8.20 -25.01
C ASN A 465 12.20 9.42 -24.10
N THR A 466 13.44 9.51 -23.59
CA THR A 466 13.92 10.67 -22.81
C THR A 466 13.95 11.97 -23.64
N THR A 467 14.19 11.87 -24.94
CA THR A 467 14.22 13.02 -25.86
C THR A 467 12.80 13.46 -26.25
N THR A 468 11.89 12.52 -26.49
CA THR A 468 10.48 12.79 -26.80
C THR A 468 9.80 13.57 -25.67
N MET A 469 9.89 13.10 -24.42
CA MET A 469 9.32 13.84 -23.27
C MET A 469 9.96 15.23 -23.10
N ARG A 470 11.27 15.37 -23.34
CA ARG A 470 11.95 16.67 -23.34
C ARG A 470 11.54 17.59 -24.50
N SER A 471 10.99 17.05 -25.59
CA SER A 471 10.47 17.84 -26.71
C SER A 471 9.05 18.34 -26.44
N GLU A 472 8.20 17.51 -25.84
CA GLU A 472 6.83 17.87 -25.43
C GLU A 472 6.86 18.99 -24.38
N ILE A 473 7.74 18.87 -23.37
CA ILE A 473 7.97 19.92 -22.35
C ILE A 473 8.50 21.23 -22.96
N ARG A 474 9.15 21.19 -24.13
CA ARG A 474 9.67 22.41 -24.81
C ARG A 474 8.65 23.12 -25.69
N CYS A 475 7.49 22.53 -25.95
CA CYS A 475 6.46 23.10 -26.81
C CYS A 475 5.37 23.91 -26.05
N SER A 476 5.69 24.48 -24.88
CA SER A 476 4.72 25.24 -24.06
C SER A 476 5.27 26.40 -23.21
N SER A 477 6.28 27.14 -23.69
CA SER A 477 6.57 28.50 -23.17
C SER A 477 7.36 29.35 -24.16
N SER A 478 6.89 30.59 -24.37
CA SER A 478 7.77 31.71 -24.69
C SER A 478 8.14 32.46 -23.40
N ASP A 479 9.21 33.25 -23.50
CA ASP A 479 9.62 34.33 -22.60
C ASP A 479 10.32 34.02 -21.25
N VAL A 480 11.66 34.06 -21.37
CA VAL A 480 12.59 34.87 -20.55
C VAL A 480 13.28 34.26 -19.31
N SER A 481 14.61 34.31 -19.41
CA SER A 481 15.66 34.32 -18.36
C SER A 481 16.13 32.98 -17.78
N ILE A 482 17.46 32.89 -17.68
CA ILE A 482 18.22 31.72 -17.23
C ILE A 482 18.68 31.98 -15.79
N SER A 483 18.46 31.01 -14.90
CA SER A 483 19.33 30.80 -13.74
C SER A 483 19.72 29.33 -13.68
N SER A 484 20.88 29.03 -13.10
CA SER A 484 21.50 27.70 -13.24
C SER A 484 20.89 26.68 -12.27
N CYS A 485 20.18 25.69 -12.81
CA CYS A 485 19.96 24.44 -12.10
C CYS A 485 21.24 23.61 -12.14
N ASN A 486 21.78 23.26 -10.97
CA ASN A 486 22.92 22.37 -10.85
C ASN A 486 22.62 21.00 -11.48
N GLN A 487 23.62 20.41 -12.13
CA GLN A 487 23.56 19.00 -12.53
C GLN A 487 23.61 18.14 -11.26
N ILE A 488 22.50 17.48 -10.92
CA ILE A 488 22.54 16.31 -10.06
C ILE A 488 23.17 15.20 -10.90
N ASP A 489 24.41 14.84 -10.59
CA ASP A 489 25.12 13.78 -11.30
C ASP A 489 24.57 12.41 -10.87
N VAL A 490 23.62 11.89 -11.64
CA VAL A 490 23.04 10.54 -11.49
C VAL A 490 24.14 9.45 -11.56
N SER A 491 25.31 9.74 -12.12
CA SER A 491 26.47 8.84 -12.06
C SER A 491 27.01 8.67 -10.64
N SER A 492 26.67 9.52 -9.67
CA SER A 492 27.15 9.41 -8.28
C SER A 492 26.36 8.40 -7.44
N GLU A 493 25.02 8.41 -7.54
CA GLU A 493 24.13 7.55 -6.77
C GLU A 493 24.18 6.09 -7.26
N VAL A 494 24.17 5.89 -8.59
CA VAL A 494 24.29 4.57 -9.22
C VAL A 494 25.58 3.82 -8.81
N LYS A 495 26.67 4.54 -8.49
CA LYS A 495 27.93 3.93 -8.04
C LYS A 495 27.86 3.34 -6.63
N LYS A 496 26.89 3.74 -5.80
CA LYS A 496 26.78 3.29 -4.40
C LYS A 496 26.11 1.93 -4.26
N TYR A 497 25.19 1.61 -5.18
CA TYR A 497 24.40 0.38 -5.19
C TYR A 497 24.85 -0.66 -6.24
N ALA A 498 26.04 -0.47 -6.83
CA ALA A 498 26.67 -1.43 -7.74
C ALA A 498 27.21 -2.71 -7.04
N LYS A 499 26.41 -3.31 -6.14
CA LYS A 499 26.68 -4.62 -5.52
C LYS A 499 26.68 -5.69 -6.62
N VAL A 500 27.90 -6.08 -7.06
CA VAL A 500 28.18 -7.26 -7.89
C VAL A 500 27.65 -7.20 -9.35
N LEU A 501 27.89 -6.13 -10.10
CA LEU A 501 27.76 -6.19 -11.58
C LEU A 501 28.89 -6.99 -12.27
N PHE A 502 30.03 -7.19 -11.61
CA PHE A 502 31.26 -7.74 -12.22
C PHE A 502 31.30 -9.28 -12.38
N SER A 503 30.31 -10.04 -11.87
CA SER A 503 30.24 -11.51 -12.07
C SER A 503 29.34 -11.90 -13.24
N PHE A 504 28.19 -11.23 -13.37
CA PHE A 504 27.07 -11.66 -14.22
C PHE A 504 27.22 -11.30 -15.71
N SER A 505 28.46 -11.20 -16.21
CA SER A 505 28.71 -10.87 -17.62
C SER A 505 28.10 -11.92 -18.56
N THR A 506 28.11 -13.21 -18.17
CA THR A 506 27.48 -14.29 -18.94
C THR A 506 25.96 -14.11 -18.98
N PHE A 507 25.31 -14.06 -17.82
CA PHE A 507 23.88 -13.83 -17.63
C PHE A 507 23.34 -12.61 -18.41
N ILE A 508 24.00 -11.46 -18.29
CA ILE A 508 23.61 -10.24 -19.02
C ILE A 508 23.78 -10.42 -20.54
N SER A 509 24.87 -11.05 -20.98
CA SER A 509 25.07 -11.35 -22.41
C SER A 509 24.01 -12.32 -22.95
N LEU A 510 23.65 -13.34 -22.18
CA LEU A 510 22.60 -14.30 -22.54
C LEU A 510 21.23 -13.60 -22.60
N LEU A 511 20.88 -12.77 -21.62
CA LEU A 511 19.61 -12.01 -21.65
C LEU A 511 19.55 -11.02 -22.82
N SER A 512 20.69 -10.45 -23.26
CA SER A 512 20.73 -9.58 -24.44
C SER A 512 20.29 -10.28 -25.74
N LEU A 513 20.37 -11.61 -25.81
CA LEU A 513 19.89 -12.38 -26.97
C LEU A 513 18.35 -12.41 -27.09
N LEU A 514 17.62 -11.96 -26.06
CA LEU A 514 16.17 -11.72 -26.13
C LEU A 514 15.81 -10.51 -27.02
N SER A 515 16.76 -9.69 -27.47
CA SER A 515 16.48 -8.50 -28.31
C SER A 515 16.61 -8.74 -29.83
N VAL A 516 16.54 -10.00 -30.29
CA VAL A 516 16.98 -10.40 -31.65
C VAL A 516 15.83 -10.95 -32.53
N PHE A 517 14.59 -10.90 -32.06
CA PHE A 517 13.39 -11.35 -32.78
C PHE A 517 12.29 -10.27 -32.80
#